data_AF-A0A679JKB6-F1
#
_entry.id   AF-A0A679JKB6-F1
#
_cell.length_a   1.000
_cell.length_b   1.000
_cell.length_c   1.000
_cell.angle_alpha   90.00
_cell.angle_beta   90.00
_cell.angle_gamma   90.00
#
_symmetry.space_group_name_H-M   'P 1'
#
loop_
_entity.id
_entity.type
_entity.pdbx_description
1 polymer ?
#
loop_
_entity_poly.entity_id
_entity_poly.type
_entity_poly.pdbx_seq_one_letter_code
_entity_poly.pdbx_strand_id
1 'polypeptide(L)'
;MSRQEFSKKVKLAAWQRSGGICECGCGVKIIAGDGPEYDHIKEDTIGGEPTLENCRVMRKRCHDAKTRKRRPEIDKTRSGFEKRINARKKSRPIPGSKASGWKHKANGDWVKR
;
A
#
# COMPACT_ATOMS: atom_id res chain seq x y z
N MET A 1 -5.86 -6.36 -1.26
CA MET A 1 -5.42 -6.89 0.04
C MET A 1 -5.22 -5.70 0.95
N SER A 2 -6.05 -5.59 2.00
CA SER A 2 -5.90 -4.56 3.03
C SER A 2 -4.66 -4.89 3.85
N ARG A 3 -3.85 -3.87 4.16
CA ARG A 3 -2.67 -4.01 5.02
C ARG A 3 -3.08 -4.62 6.36
N GLN A 4 -2.34 -5.61 6.86
CA GLN A 4 -2.52 -6.08 8.23
C GLN A 4 -2.00 -5.04 9.23
N GLU A 5 -2.88 -4.61 10.14
CA GLU A 5 -2.52 -3.65 11.19
C GLU A 5 -1.86 -4.35 12.38
N PHE A 6 -0.88 -3.69 12.99
CA PHE A 6 -0.25 -4.20 14.21
C PHE A 6 -1.23 -4.21 15.38
N SER A 7 -1.23 -5.29 16.15
CA SER A 7 -2.02 -5.39 17.39
C SER A 7 -1.54 -4.36 18.43
N LYS A 8 -2.43 -3.98 19.37
CA LYS A 8 -2.09 -3.07 20.47
C LYS A 8 -0.89 -3.57 21.29
N LYS A 9 -0.80 -4.88 21.52
CA LYS A 9 0.31 -5.51 22.25
C LYS A 9 1.65 -5.30 21.52
N VAL A 10 1.67 -5.50 20.21
CA VAL A 10 2.88 -5.31 19.38
C VAL A 10 3.31 -3.84 19.35
N LYS A 11 2.37 -2.90 19.23
CA LYS A 11 2.67 -1.46 19.26
C LYS A 11 3.30 -1.04 20.59
N LEU A 12 2.75 -1.50 21.73
CA LEU A 12 3.31 -1.20 23.06
C LEU A 12 4.72 -1.78 23.24
N ALA A 13 4.92 -3.04 22.86
CA ALA A 13 6.23 -3.69 22.97
C ALA A 13 7.27 -3.03 22.06
N ALA A 14 6.90 -2.64 20.83
CA ALA A 14 7.79 -1.93 19.92
C ALA A 14 8.17 -0.55 20.47
N TRP A 15 7.21 0.19 21.05
CA TRP A 15 7.48 1.48 21.70
C TRP A 15 8.46 1.33 22.86
N GLN A 16 8.24 0.36 23.74
CA GLN A 16 9.14 0.06 24.86
C GLN A 16 10.55 -0.30 24.39
N ARG A 17 10.67 -1.13 23.35
CA ARG A 17 11.97 -1.48 22.74
C ARG A 17 12.70 -0.26 22.19
N SER A 18 11.97 0.63 21.52
CA SER A 18 12.56 1.82 20.88
C SER A 18 13.01 2.90 21.87
N GLY A 19 12.50 2.89 23.11
CA GLY A 19 12.75 3.95 24.10
C GLY A 19 12.30 5.34 23.64
N GLY A 20 11.36 5.42 22.69
CA GLY A 20 10.91 6.68 22.08
C GLY A 20 11.87 7.27 21.05
N ILE A 21 12.76 6.47 20.46
CA ILE A 21 13.72 6.88 19.42
C ILE A 21 13.31 6.27 18.07
N CYS A 22 13.53 7.00 16.96
CA CYS A 22 13.32 6.43 15.63
C CYS A 22 14.30 5.29 15.34
N GLU A 23 13.77 4.09 15.12
CA GLU A 23 14.54 2.88 14.75
C GLU A 23 14.92 2.88 13.25
N CYS A 24 14.65 3.97 12.54
CA CYS A 24 15.01 4.15 11.13
C CYS A 24 16.51 4.39 10.90
N GLY A 25 17.32 4.47 11.96
CA GLY A 25 18.76 4.76 11.89
C GLY A 25 19.12 6.25 12.03
N CYS A 26 18.13 7.14 12.19
CA CYS A 26 18.42 8.58 12.39
C CYS A 26 18.71 8.95 13.85
N GLY A 27 18.39 8.09 14.82
CA GLY A 27 18.66 8.32 16.25
C GLY A 27 17.85 9.46 16.90
N VAL A 28 16.91 10.07 16.19
CA VAL A 28 16.13 11.21 16.70
C VAL A 28 14.99 10.72 17.60
N LYS A 29 14.80 11.39 18.75
CA LYS A 29 13.67 11.16 19.65
C LYS A 29 12.35 11.58 19.01
N ILE A 30 11.31 10.80 19.26
CA ILE A 30 9.96 11.05 18.76
C ILE A 30 9.28 12.03 19.72
N ILE A 31 9.05 13.26 19.24
CA ILE A 31 8.37 14.33 19.97
C ILE A 31 6.86 14.31 19.71
N ALA A 32 6.07 14.88 20.61
CA ALA A 32 4.60 14.88 20.56
C ALA A 32 4.01 15.42 19.23
N GLY A 33 4.71 16.32 18.53
CA GLY A 33 4.27 16.87 17.25
C GLY A 33 4.54 16.01 16.00
N ASP A 34 5.43 15.01 16.09
CA ASP A 34 5.90 14.19 14.95
C ASP A 34 5.58 12.70 15.20
N GLY A 35 4.45 12.46 15.90
CA GLY A 35 4.08 11.25 16.65
C GLY A 35 4.45 9.88 16.03
N PRO A 36 4.49 8.83 16.86
CA PRO A 36 5.03 7.55 16.45
C PRO A 36 4.15 6.84 15.43
N GLU A 37 4.78 6.43 14.34
CA GLU A 37 4.20 5.55 13.34
C GLU A 37 4.88 4.18 13.38
N TYR A 38 4.07 3.13 13.29
CA TYR A 38 4.51 1.74 13.33
C TYR A 38 4.52 1.19 11.90
N ASP A 39 5.69 0.83 11.44
CA ASP A 39 5.92 0.43 10.05
C ASP A 39 6.49 -0.98 9.98
N HIS A 40 6.21 -1.66 8.86
CA HIS A 40 6.76 -2.99 8.63
C HIS A 40 8.19 -2.88 8.07
N ILE A 41 9.14 -3.63 8.65
CA ILE A 41 10.50 -3.75 8.12
C ILE A 41 10.45 -4.29 6.69
N LYS A 42 9.75 -5.41 6.51
CA LYS A 42 9.35 -6.01 5.25
C LYS A 42 7.88 -5.71 4.99
N GLU A 43 7.54 -5.12 3.85
CA GLU A 43 6.14 -4.79 3.55
C GLU A 43 5.22 -6.01 3.58
N ASP A 44 4.01 -5.81 4.10
CA ASP A 44 2.91 -6.78 4.05
C ASP A 44 2.58 -7.23 2.60
N THR A 45 2.76 -6.34 1.61
CA THR A 45 2.57 -6.68 0.19
C THR A 45 3.52 -7.77 -0.31
N ILE A 46 4.64 -8.01 0.38
CA ILE A 46 5.66 -9.02 0.06
C ILE A 46 5.67 -10.13 1.14
N GLY A 47 4.58 -10.27 1.91
CA GLY A 47 4.45 -11.27 2.97
C GLY A 47 5.18 -10.91 4.27
N GLY A 48 5.15 -9.64 4.65
CA GLY A 48 5.60 -9.18 5.95
C GLY A 48 4.50 -9.29 7.00
N GLU A 49 4.64 -10.20 7.95
CA GLU A 49 3.64 -10.39 9.02
C GLU A 49 3.70 -9.28 10.07
N PRO A 50 2.58 -8.97 10.77
CA PRO A 50 2.51 -7.94 11.81
C PRO A 50 3.08 -8.43 13.16
N THR A 51 4.31 -8.94 13.14
CA THR A 51 5.04 -9.42 14.32
C THR A 51 5.86 -8.31 14.97
N LEU A 52 6.30 -8.51 16.21
CA LEU A 52 7.15 -7.55 16.93
C LEU A 52 8.50 -7.34 16.24
N GLU A 53 9.06 -8.40 15.66
CA GLU A 53 10.34 -8.36 14.94
C GLU A 53 10.23 -7.55 13.64
N ASN A 54 9.08 -7.64 12.96
CA ASN A 54 8.83 -6.88 11.73
C ASN A 54 8.28 -5.47 11.99
N CYS A 55 7.93 -5.13 13.23
CA CYS A 55 7.46 -3.80 13.61
C CYS A 55 8.64 -2.89 13.90
N ARG A 56 8.73 -1.72 13.26
CA ARG A 56 9.67 -0.66 13.63
C ARG A 56 8.94 0.62 13.99
N VAL A 57 9.46 1.32 15.00
CA VAL A 57 8.95 2.62 15.42
C VAL A 57 9.66 3.73 14.66
N MET A 58 8.89 4.57 13.97
CA MET A 58 9.39 5.69 13.19
C MET A 58 8.69 6.98 13.57
N ARG A 59 9.39 8.11 13.45
CA ARG A 59 8.74 9.43 13.42
C ARG A 59 7.98 9.60 12.09
N LYS A 60 6.87 10.33 12.12
CA LYS A 60 6.01 10.53 10.96
C LYS A 60 6.78 10.99 9.71
N ARG A 61 7.65 12.00 9.81
CA ARG A 61 8.46 12.47 8.65
C ARG A 61 9.34 11.39 8.01
N CYS A 62 9.98 10.56 8.82
CA CYS A 62 10.83 9.48 8.31
C CYS A 62 9.99 8.38 7.66
N HIS A 63 8.83 8.09 8.25
CA HIS A 63 7.88 7.16 7.68
C HIS A 63 7.32 7.66 6.35
N ASP A 64 6.93 8.93 6.25
CA ASP A 64 6.46 9.56 5.02
C ASP A 64 7.52 9.49 3.90
N ALA A 65 8.77 9.80 4.23
CA ALA A 65 9.89 9.72 3.28
C ALA A 65 10.09 8.29 2.75
N LYS A 66 10.07 7.29 3.64
CA LYS A 66 10.15 5.87 3.26
C LYS A 66 8.96 5.49 2.37
N THR A 67 7.75 5.85 2.77
CA THR A 67 6.50 5.54 2.07
C THR A 67 6.53 6.11 0.66
N ARG A 68 6.90 7.39 0.50
CA ARG A 68 7.01 8.05 -0.80
C ARG A 68 8.02 7.34 -1.71
N LYS A 69 9.15 6.88 -1.18
CA LYS A 69 10.18 6.17 -1.95
C LYS A 69 9.71 4.79 -2.41
N ARG A 70 9.02 4.03 -1.55
CA ARG A 70 8.62 2.64 -1.83
C ARG A 70 7.27 2.49 -2.52
N ARG A 71 6.42 3.52 -2.46
CA ARG A 71 5.07 3.49 -3.04
C ARG A 71 5.02 3.04 -4.51
N PRO A 72 5.90 3.51 -5.42
CA PRO A 72 5.87 3.08 -6.81
C PRO A 72 6.09 1.58 -6.99
N GLU A 73 6.98 0.99 -6.19
CA GLU A 73 7.30 -0.44 -6.22
C GLU A 73 6.13 -1.28 -5.68
N ILE A 74 5.56 -0.87 -4.55
CA ILE A 74 4.38 -1.51 -3.96
C ILE A 74 3.20 -1.50 -4.94
N ASP A 75 2.93 -0.35 -5.56
CA ASP A 75 1.84 -0.19 -6.52
C ASP A 75 2.07 -1.03 -7.78
N LYS A 76 3.33 -1.17 -8.22
CA LYS A 76 3.71 -2.06 -9.34
C LYS A 76 3.46 -3.53 -8.99
N THR A 77 3.90 -3.98 -7.82
CA THR A 77 3.71 -5.35 -7.33
C THR A 77 2.23 -5.69 -7.22
N ARG A 78 1.45 -4.82 -6.57
CA ARG A 78 -0.01 -4.94 -6.49
C ARG A 78 -0.64 -4.98 -7.89
N SER A 79 -0.19 -4.11 -8.80
CA SER A 79 -0.71 -4.06 -10.15
C SER A 79 -0.43 -5.32 -10.96
N GLY A 80 0.77 -5.89 -10.83
CA GLY A 80 1.14 -7.16 -11.45
C GLY A 80 0.28 -8.31 -10.94
N PHE A 81 0.06 -8.38 -9.62
CA PHE A 81 -0.82 -9.37 -9.01
C PHE A 81 -2.26 -9.27 -9.53
N GLU A 82 -2.86 -8.08 -9.52
CA GLU A 82 -4.21 -7.85 -10.03
C GLU A 82 -4.38 -8.24 -11.51
N LYS A 83 -3.35 -8.02 -12.33
CA LYS A 83 -3.34 -8.48 -13.73
C LYS A 83 -3.27 -10.00 -13.83
N ARG A 84 -2.40 -10.65 -13.05
CA ARG A 84 -2.22 -12.11 -13.04
C ARG A 84 -3.50 -12.87 -12.68
N ILE A 85 -4.26 -12.34 -11.71
CA ILE A 85 -5.53 -12.95 -11.28
C ILE A 85 -6.75 -12.48 -12.09
N ASN A 86 -6.54 -11.67 -13.14
CA ASN A 86 -7.60 -11.08 -13.96
C ASN A 86 -8.68 -10.31 -13.15
N ALA A 87 -8.29 -9.69 -12.04
CA ALA A 87 -9.21 -8.94 -11.17
C ALA A 87 -9.51 -7.52 -11.69
N ARG A 88 -8.75 -7.03 -12.68
CA ARG A 88 -8.96 -5.69 -13.25
C ARG A 88 -10.05 -5.73 -14.32
N LYS A 89 -11.10 -4.91 -14.13
CA LYS A 89 -11.93 -4.49 -15.26
C LYS A 89 -11.12 -3.56 -16.17
N LYS A 90 -11.27 -3.74 -17.48
CA LYS A 90 -10.68 -2.81 -18.47
C LYS A 90 -11.36 -1.45 -18.32
N SER A 91 -10.59 -0.41 -17.98
CA SER A 91 -11.08 0.97 -17.88
C SER A 91 -11.42 1.57 -19.25
N ARG A 92 -10.74 1.11 -20.30
CA ARG A 92 -10.99 1.48 -21.70
C ARG A 92 -11.29 0.21 -22.50
N PRO A 93 -12.54 -0.29 -22.45
CA PRO A 93 -12.95 -1.43 -23.25
C PRO A 93 -12.85 -1.10 -24.74
N ILE A 94 -12.65 -2.14 -25.57
CA ILE A 94 -12.59 -1.98 -27.03
C ILE A 94 -13.90 -1.35 -27.51
N PRO A 95 -13.89 -0.28 -28.33
CA PRO A 95 -15.09 0.31 -28.90
C PRO A 95 -15.94 -0.76 -29.59
N GLY A 96 -17.22 -0.86 -29.24
CA GLY A 96 -18.17 -1.81 -29.83
C GLY A 96 -18.26 -3.16 -29.10
N SER A 97 -17.33 -3.42 -28.19
CA SER A 97 -17.43 -4.58 -27.28
C SER A 97 -18.60 -4.42 -26.30
N LYS A 98 -19.15 -5.52 -25.78
CA LYS A 98 -20.21 -5.50 -24.76
C LYS A 98 -19.84 -4.62 -23.55
N ALA A 99 -18.57 -4.62 -23.15
CA ALA A 99 -18.08 -3.84 -22.03
C ALA A 99 -18.06 -2.32 -22.29
N SER A 100 -18.08 -1.87 -23.54
CA SER A 100 -18.02 -0.44 -23.90
C SER A 100 -19.35 0.29 -23.75
N GLY A 101 -20.48 -0.42 -23.62
CA GLY A 101 -21.81 0.19 -23.58
C GLY A 101 -22.28 0.78 -24.92
N TRP A 102 -21.47 0.65 -25.98
CA TRP A 102 -21.78 1.09 -27.33
C TRP A 102 -21.79 -0.10 -28.28
N LYS A 103 -22.66 -0.06 -29.29
CA LYS A 103 -22.75 -1.06 -30.37
C LYS A 103 -22.47 -0.36 -31.70
N HIS A 104 -21.47 -0.84 -32.42
CA HIS A 104 -21.23 -0.48 -33.82
C HIS A 104 -22.15 -1.33 -34.71
N LYS A 105 -22.96 -0.67 -35.53
CA LYS A 105 -23.86 -1.32 -36.48
C LYS A 105 -23.11 -1.57 -37.81
N ALA A 106 -23.60 -2.50 -38.61
CA ALA A 106 -23.02 -2.83 -39.91
C ALA A 106 -23.08 -1.65 -40.92
N ASN A 107 -23.99 -0.71 -40.71
CA ASN A 107 -24.12 0.51 -41.51
C ASN A 107 -23.17 1.65 -41.07
N GLY A 108 -22.26 1.42 -40.10
CA GLY A 108 -21.29 2.40 -39.61
C GLY A 108 -21.75 3.24 -38.41
N ASP A 109 -23.02 3.17 -38.02
CA ASP A 109 -23.55 3.94 -36.91
C ASP A 109 -23.17 3.37 -35.53
N TRP A 110 -23.07 4.26 -34.55
CA TRP A 110 -22.87 3.93 -33.15
C TRP A 110 -24.14 4.18 -32.35
N VAL A 111 -24.61 3.18 -31.62
CA VAL A 111 -25.76 3.33 -30.71
C VAL A 111 -25.38 2.92 -29.29
N LYS A 112 -25.94 3.64 -28.32
CA LYS A 112 -25.87 3.21 -26.92
C LYS A 112 -26.63 1.89 -26.79
N ARG A 113 -26.03 0.95 -26.08
CA ARG A 113 -26.57 -0.39 -25.90
C ARG A 113 -27.60 -0.44 -24.78
#